data_AF-A0A4S9X233-F1
#
_entry.id   AF-A0A4S9X233-F1
#
_cell.length_a   1.000
_cell.length_b   1.000
_cell.length_c   1.000
_cell.angle_alpha   90.00
_cell.angle_beta   90.00
_cell.angle_gamma   90.00
#
_symmetry.space_group_name_H-M   'P 1'
#
loop_
_entity.id
_entity.type
_entity.pdbx_description
1 polymer ?
#
loop_
_entity_poly.entity_id
_entity_poly.type
_entity_poly.pdbx_seq_one_letter_code
_entity_poly.pdbx_strand_id
1 'polypeptide(L)'
;MRVSTYLAALATAACASAKVWGNSTTAGSVTFDNNRRLLFDTDGNQIDAVGAKINEFGGRYYLYGNSVSQKDAFYGIKSYSSNDLLTWQYEGYLFDIDDGKNPCTGSGGCGRPHIIYNQNASTYILWANAGSVGYQVATSDSPTGPFVFQSSPAMIDPQFDGLQPADHAVEIIDGKGYLVFSALNFRDPRAGSLFPQVYQTLHISELTDNFLNTGVSYPVASNATTELDLVDEQAESPDIFKRGDYFYIGGSNTCGYCNGTLALLYRSESIQGPWTRQILAGYGCNSQFEGVTPLVDPSTGETTYLWSGTSVPGGDPRVGFSGHIYQPLVFNADGSVQDLDCSVDAEFTVAFPKGNSTTATGNATEAGDASPALAVYSPVCDSDFFTLYQTWPASQDGTIESVSLNVARGHQEAALSLTLFKFSSHEDLLTPGYKWTQLGTASFFANQTTWVFDTVTVPVSTNGTVSKGEFLGVSIAGFDVSPWCHLEYDGADEDYILYAQGGGQYSLRGAQGKTSPVYQRVGKSVKFFATYA
;
A
#
# COMPACT_ATOMS: atom_id res chain seq x y z
N MET A 1 74.43 -27.21 -15.61
CA MET A 1 73.56 -26.41 -16.50
C MET A 1 72.13 -26.92 -16.35
N ARG A 2 71.28 -26.19 -15.62
CA ARG A 2 69.82 -26.39 -15.61
C ARG A 2 69.21 -25.08 -16.10
N VAL A 3 68.48 -25.13 -17.20
CA VAL A 3 67.77 -24.00 -17.78
C VAL A 3 66.32 -24.09 -17.28
N SER A 4 65.88 -23.09 -16.51
CA SER A 4 64.47 -22.88 -16.18
C SER A 4 63.87 -21.89 -17.18
N THR A 5 62.82 -22.32 -17.85
CA THR A 5 61.96 -21.51 -18.72
C THR A 5 60.85 -20.88 -17.87
N TYR A 6 60.77 -19.55 -17.83
CA TYR A 6 59.61 -18.83 -17.31
C TYR A 6 58.70 -18.44 -18.49
N LEU A 7 57.47 -18.96 -18.51
CA LEU A 7 56.38 -18.44 -19.36
C LEU A 7 55.65 -17.35 -18.59
N ALA A 8 55.57 -16.15 -19.17
CA ALA A 8 54.69 -15.09 -18.72
C ALA A 8 53.27 -15.35 -19.25
N ALA A 9 52.29 -15.51 -18.36
CA ALA A 9 50.88 -15.57 -18.71
C ALA A 9 50.31 -14.15 -18.70
N LEU A 10 49.92 -13.65 -19.87
CA LEU A 10 49.09 -12.45 -20.03
C LEU A 10 47.66 -12.79 -19.60
N ALA A 11 47.24 -12.26 -18.46
CA ALA A 11 45.85 -12.31 -18.03
C ALA A 11 45.05 -11.24 -18.79
N THR A 12 44.24 -11.66 -19.76
CA THR A 12 43.17 -10.84 -20.33
C THR A 12 42.10 -10.64 -19.26
N ALA A 13 41.98 -9.42 -18.74
CA ALA A 13 40.87 -9.01 -17.90
C ALA A 13 39.58 -9.12 -18.72
N ALA A 14 38.76 -10.12 -18.44
CA ALA A 14 37.38 -10.16 -18.91
C ALA A 14 36.64 -9.01 -18.21
N CYS A 15 36.29 -7.95 -18.96
CA CYS A 15 35.27 -7.01 -18.51
C CYS A 15 34.00 -7.83 -18.28
N ALA A 16 33.61 -7.99 -17.01
CA ALA A 16 32.27 -8.44 -16.67
C ALA A 16 31.31 -7.40 -17.25
N SER A 17 30.61 -7.78 -18.31
CA SER A 17 29.48 -7.02 -18.84
C SER A 17 28.50 -6.80 -17.70
N ALA A 18 28.24 -5.53 -17.36
CA ALA A 18 27.16 -5.15 -16.45
C ALA A 18 25.89 -5.88 -16.88
N LYS A 19 25.14 -6.46 -15.93
CA LYS A 19 23.73 -6.79 -16.16
C LYS A 19 23.04 -5.46 -16.43
N VAL A 20 22.97 -5.06 -17.69
CA VAL A 20 22.01 -4.07 -18.15
C VAL A 20 20.68 -4.77 -18.00
N TRP A 21 19.95 -4.42 -16.95
CA TRP A 21 18.54 -4.75 -16.87
C TRP A 21 17.92 -4.06 -18.07
N GLY A 22 17.52 -4.84 -19.08
CA GLY A 22 16.97 -4.28 -20.29
C GLY A 22 15.67 -3.57 -19.92
N ASN A 23 15.68 -2.23 -19.96
CA ASN A 23 14.45 -1.47 -19.84
C ASN A 23 13.47 -1.98 -20.90
N SER A 24 12.28 -2.38 -20.47
CA SER A 24 11.25 -2.78 -21.40
C SER A 24 10.97 -1.63 -22.37
N THR A 25 10.95 -1.93 -23.66
CA THR A 25 10.55 -0.97 -24.69
C THR A 25 9.05 -0.95 -24.90
N THR A 26 8.30 -1.81 -24.18
CA THR A 26 6.85 -1.90 -24.29
C THR A 26 6.22 -0.89 -23.34
N ALA A 27 5.50 0.08 -23.89
CA ALA A 27 4.71 1.01 -23.09
C ALA A 27 3.49 0.29 -22.47
N GLY A 28 3.38 0.36 -21.16
CA GLY A 28 2.15 0.14 -20.40
C GLY A 28 1.49 1.48 -20.09
N SER A 29 0.22 1.42 -19.67
CA SER A 29 -0.54 2.58 -19.24
C SER A 29 -1.41 2.21 -18.05
N VAL A 30 -1.42 3.07 -17.03
CA VAL A 30 -2.25 2.92 -15.84
C VAL A 30 -2.98 4.24 -15.58
N THR A 31 -4.25 4.12 -15.23
CA THR A 31 -5.06 5.24 -14.80
C THR A 31 -5.09 5.27 -13.28
N PHE A 32 -4.74 6.41 -12.69
CA PHE A 32 -4.91 6.71 -11.27
C PHE A 32 -6.06 7.69 -11.08
N ASP A 33 -6.81 7.54 -10.00
CA ASP A 33 -7.93 8.40 -9.67
C ASP A 33 -7.94 8.72 -8.17
N ASN A 34 -8.59 9.81 -7.80
CA ASN A 34 -8.60 10.28 -6.41
C ASN A 34 -9.56 9.55 -5.48
N ASN A 35 -10.32 8.56 -5.94
CA ASN A 35 -11.28 7.86 -5.09
C ASN A 35 -10.88 6.41 -4.80
N ARG A 36 -10.16 5.75 -5.72
CA ARG A 36 -9.70 4.38 -5.57
C ARG A 36 -8.45 4.33 -4.70
N ARG A 37 -8.68 4.26 -3.39
CA ARG A 37 -7.62 4.16 -2.37
C ARG A 37 -7.15 2.73 -2.12
N LEU A 38 -8.07 1.78 -2.15
CA LEU A 38 -7.76 0.38 -1.88
C LEU A 38 -7.28 -0.31 -3.16
N LEU A 39 -6.13 -0.99 -3.04
CA LEU A 39 -5.57 -1.87 -4.05
C LEU A 39 -5.66 -3.31 -3.56
N PHE A 40 -5.68 -4.26 -4.49
CA PHE A 40 -5.81 -5.68 -4.18
C PHE A 40 -4.76 -6.51 -4.91
N ASP A 41 -4.31 -7.58 -4.26
CA ASP A 41 -3.43 -8.57 -4.89
C ASP A 41 -4.19 -9.55 -5.78
N THR A 42 -3.45 -10.46 -6.42
CA THR A 42 -3.97 -11.48 -7.35
C THR A 42 -4.94 -12.47 -6.69
N ASP A 43 -4.87 -12.62 -5.37
CA ASP A 43 -5.78 -13.44 -4.58
C ASP A 43 -6.96 -12.64 -4.00
N GLY A 44 -7.01 -11.34 -4.29
CA GLY A 44 -8.09 -10.44 -3.93
C GLY A 44 -7.95 -9.85 -2.53
N ASN A 45 -6.85 -10.09 -1.82
CA ASN A 45 -6.61 -9.48 -0.51
C ASN A 45 -6.23 -8.01 -0.68
N GLN A 46 -6.53 -7.18 0.31
CA GLN A 46 -6.07 -5.80 0.31
C GLN A 46 -4.53 -5.76 0.32
N ILE A 47 -3.95 -4.87 -0.49
CA ILE A 47 -2.52 -4.56 -0.38
C ILE A 47 -2.28 -3.85 0.96
N ASP A 48 -1.63 -4.57 1.88
CA ASP A 48 -1.28 -4.12 3.23
C ASP A 48 0.17 -3.64 3.23
N ALA A 49 0.36 -2.43 2.70
CA ALA A 49 1.67 -1.80 2.53
C ALA A 49 1.60 -0.32 2.92
N VAL A 50 1.34 -0.02 4.20
CA VAL A 50 1.30 1.35 4.71
C VAL A 50 2.68 2.00 4.60
N GLY A 51 2.74 3.26 4.18
CA GLY A 51 4.03 3.97 4.07
C GLY A 51 4.81 3.67 2.78
N ALA A 52 4.13 3.16 1.74
CA ALA A 52 4.79 2.68 0.52
C ALA A 52 4.77 3.72 -0.62
N LYS A 53 5.91 3.85 -1.30
CA LYS A 53 6.00 4.37 -2.68
C LYS A 53 6.20 3.23 -3.67
N ILE A 54 5.91 3.46 -4.95
CA ILE A 54 6.25 2.49 -6.01
C ILE A 54 7.77 2.54 -6.25
N ASN A 55 8.41 1.37 -6.25
CA ASN A 55 9.82 1.22 -6.57
C ASN A 55 9.96 0.42 -7.87
N GLU A 56 10.99 0.71 -8.66
CA GLU A 56 11.28 -0.02 -9.90
C GLU A 56 12.64 -0.69 -9.78
N PHE A 57 12.65 -2.01 -9.91
CA PHE A 57 13.88 -2.78 -10.00
C PHE A 57 13.76 -3.74 -11.17
N GLY A 58 14.48 -3.42 -12.23
CA GLY A 58 14.76 -4.42 -13.24
C GLY A 58 13.61 -4.73 -14.20
N GLY A 59 12.81 -3.73 -14.51
CA GLY A 59 11.58 -3.87 -15.29
C GLY A 59 10.42 -4.47 -14.51
N ARG A 60 10.50 -4.48 -13.17
CA ARG A 60 9.40 -4.87 -12.26
C ARG A 60 9.18 -3.77 -11.24
N TYR A 61 7.93 -3.61 -10.84
CA TYR A 61 7.48 -2.63 -9.85
C TYR A 61 7.20 -3.31 -8.53
N TYR A 62 7.49 -2.60 -7.44
CA TYR A 62 7.37 -3.12 -6.10
C TYR A 62 6.72 -2.11 -5.15
N LEU A 63 5.86 -2.62 -4.28
CA LEU A 63 5.37 -1.92 -3.10
C LEU A 63 5.96 -2.61 -1.87
N TYR A 64 6.60 -1.82 -1.02
CA TYR A 64 7.11 -2.26 0.28
C TYR A 64 6.48 -1.36 1.33
N GLY A 65 5.79 -1.94 2.30
CA GLY A 65 5.14 -1.16 3.32
C GLY A 65 4.91 -1.94 4.59
N ASN A 66 4.67 -1.21 5.67
CA ASN A 66 4.38 -1.78 6.95
C ASN A 66 3.03 -2.47 6.94
N SER A 67 3.00 -3.67 7.50
CA SER A 67 1.78 -4.46 7.63
C SER A 67 1.04 -4.06 8.89
N VAL A 68 -0.27 -3.93 8.80
CA VAL A 68 -1.20 -3.66 9.92
C VAL A 68 -2.28 -4.73 10.05
N SER A 69 -2.20 -5.83 9.29
CA SER A 69 -3.25 -6.85 9.27
C SER A 69 -3.47 -7.66 10.56
N GLN A 70 -2.44 -7.92 11.38
CA GLN A 70 -2.52 -8.85 12.53
C GLN A 70 -2.42 -8.19 13.91
N LYS A 71 -1.73 -7.05 14.04
CA LYS A 71 -1.49 -6.36 15.32
C LYS A 71 -2.05 -4.95 15.26
N ASP A 72 -2.35 -4.40 16.44
CA ASP A 72 -2.86 -3.03 16.63
C ASP A 72 -1.72 -1.99 16.50
N ALA A 73 -0.74 -2.26 15.63
CA ALA A 73 0.45 -1.48 15.35
C ALA A 73 1.14 -2.01 14.08
N PHE A 74 2.02 -1.20 13.47
CA PHE A 74 2.90 -1.66 12.39
C PHE A 74 3.74 -2.87 12.83
N TYR A 75 3.76 -3.93 12.01
CA TYR A 75 4.59 -5.09 12.26
C TYR A 75 5.08 -5.73 10.96
N GLY A 76 6.39 -5.88 10.83
CA GLY A 76 6.99 -6.42 9.62
C GLY A 76 6.76 -5.52 8.39
N ILE A 77 7.39 -5.91 7.28
CA ILE A 77 7.28 -5.23 6.00
C ILE A 77 6.84 -6.26 4.97
N LYS A 78 5.64 -6.08 4.41
CA LYS A 78 5.14 -6.90 3.30
C LYS A 78 5.68 -6.36 1.99
N SER A 79 5.81 -7.25 1.02
CA SER A 79 6.24 -6.92 -0.33
C SER A 79 5.23 -7.42 -1.36
N TYR A 80 5.01 -6.59 -2.38
CA TYR A 80 4.15 -6.89 -3.52
C TYR A 80 4.90 -6.53 -4.80
N SER A 81 4.72 -7.30 -5.87
CA SER A 81 5.35 -7.01 -7.16
C SER A 81 4.34 -6.97 -8.31
N SER A 82 4.65 -6.17 -9.34
CA SER A 82 3.83 -6.04 -10.54
C SER A 82 4.71 -5.84 -11.77
N ASN A 83 4.24 -6.29 -12.94
CA ASN A 83 4.82 -5.96 -14.24
C ASN A 83 4.04 -4.86 -14.97
N ASP A 84 2.86 -4.47 -14.50
CA ASP A 84 1.94 -3.57 -15.19
C ASP A 84 1.25 -2.52 -14.30
N LEU A 85 1.69 -2.38 -13.04
CA LEU A 85 1.15 -1.46 -12.02
C LEU A 85 -0.34 -1.67 -11.71
N LEU A 86 -0.97 -2.70 -12.27
CA LEU A 86 -2.40 -3.00 -12.12
C LEU A 86 -2.58 -4.31 -11.35
N THR A 87 -1.87 -5.35 -11.76
CA THR A 87 -1.92 -6.67 -11.14
C THR A 87 -0.74 -6.85 -10.20
N TRP A 88 -1.03 -6.97 -8.91
CA TRP A 88 -0.04 -7.06 -7.85
C TRP A 88 -0.01 -8.47 -7.27
N GLN A 89 1.17 -9.08 -7.23
CA GLN A 89 1.42 -10.36 -6.59
C GLN A 89 1.96 -10.12 -5.18
N TYR A 90 1.42 -10.82 -4.17
CA TYR A 90 2.03 -10.85 -2.84
C TYR A 90 3.29 -11.71 -2.84
N GLU A 91 4.41 -11.15 -2.36
CA GLU A 91 5.73 -11.79 -2.38
C GLU A 91 6.20 -12.24 -0.98
N GLY A 92 5.39 -12.02 0.05
CA GLY A 92 5.72 -12.35 1.43
C GLY A 92 6.28 -11.16 2.23
N TYR A 93 6.71 -11.47 3.47
CA TYR A 93 7.47 -10.52 4.29
C TYR A 93 8.92 -10.45 3.86
N LEU A 94 9.53 -9.26 3.95
CA LEU A 94 10.94 -9.05 3.59
C LEU A 94 11.92 -9.79 4.51
N PHE A 95 11.51 -10.22 5.69
CA PHE A 95 12.32 -10.96 6.66
C PHE A 95 11.43 -11.78 7.57
N ASP A 96 12.03 -12.69 8.34
CA ASP A 96 11.32 -13.47 9.35
C ASP A 96 10.86 -12.56 10.50
N ILE A 97 9.54 -12.37 10.60
CA ILE A 97 8.95 -11.51 11.62
C ILE A 97 8.97 -12.12 13.01
N ASP A 98 9.12 -13.43 13.12
CA ASP A 98 9.11 -14.20 14.38
C ASP A 98 10.52 -14.49 14.91
N ASP A 99 11.58 -14.12 14.17
CA ASP A 99 12.96 -14.21 14.66
C ASP A 99 13.14 -13.30 15.89
N GLY A 100 13.52 -13.87 17.03
CA GLY A 100 13.80 -13.12 18.26
C GLY A 100 14.96 -12.12 18.15
N LYS A 101 15.75 -12.17 17.07
CA LYS A 101 16.79 -11.17 16.74
C LYS A 101 16.29 -10.05 15.83
N ASN A 102 15.06 -10.12 15.36
CA ASN A 102 14.46 -9.11 14.51
C ASN A 102 14.37 -7.76 15.26
N PRO A 103 15.05 -6.69 14.79
CA PRO A 103 15.00 -5.38 15.45
C PRO A 103 13.63 -4.70 15.30
N CYS A 104 12.73 -5.20 14.44
CA CYS A 104 11.42 -4.63 14.15
C CYS A 104 10.30 -5.03 15.14
N THR A 105 10.63 -5.64 16.28
CA THR A 105 9.65 -6.22 17.23
C THR A 105 9.05 -5.22 18.24
N GLY A 106 9.46 -3.94 18.21
CA GLY A 106 9.06 -2.89 19.15
C GLY A 106 8.37 -1.67 18.53
N SER A 107 8.36 -0.54 19.25
CA SER A 107 7.60 0.69 18.96
C SER A 107 7.96 1.43 17.66
N GLY A 108 8.92 0.95 16.88
CA GLY A 108 9.24 1.50 15.56
C GLY A 108 8.68 0.70 14.39
N GLY A 109 8.28 -0.56 14.57
CA GLY A 109 7.64 -1.40 13.54
C GLY A 109 8.44 -1.61 12.24
N CYS A 110 9.70 -1.13 12.17
CA CYS A 110 10.43 -0.94 10.92
C CYS A 110 9.68 -0.03 9.94
N GLY A 111 9.23 1.12 10.44
CA GLY A 111 8.52 2.16 9.69
C GLY A 111 9.29 2.65 8.47
N ARG A 112 8.53 3.04 7.42
CA ARG A 112 9.04 3.64 6.18
C ARG A 112 10.18 2.83 5.55
N PRO A 113 9.90 1.61 5.06
CA PRO A 113 10.91 0.82 4.39
C PRO A 113 11.32 1.46 3.06
N HIS A 114 12.62 1.72 2.90
CA HIS A 114 13.21 2.14 1.63
C HIS A 114 14.27 1.13 1.21
N ILE A 115 14.24 0.74 -0.06
CA ILE A 115 15.21 -0.20 -0.63
C ILE A 115 15.96 0.50 -1.75
N ILE A 116 17.27 0.36 -1.75
CA ILE A 116 18.16 0.78 -2.85
C ILE A 116 18.95 -0.43 -3.35
N TYR A 117 19.39 -0.38 -4.61
CA TYR A 117 20.20 -1.44 -5.21
C TYR A 117 21.66 -1.00 -5.38
N ASN A 118 22.57 -1.67 -4.68
CA ASN A 118 24.01 -1.46 -4.85
C ASN A 118 24.52 -2.27 -6.04
N GLN A 119 24.71 -1.60 -7.19
CA GLN A 119 25.20 -2.26 -8.41
C GLN A 119 26.60 -2.89 -8.24
N ASN A 120 27.48 -2.30 -7.43
CA ASN A 120 28.85 -2.79 -7.24
C ASN A 120 28.87 -4.10 -6.44
N ALA A 121 28.00 -4.21 -5.43
CA ALA A 121 27.87 -5.41 -4.62
C ALA A 121 26.84 -6.40 -5.19
N SER A 122 26.01 -5.96 -6.15
CA SER A 122 24.85 -6.69 -6.64
C SER A 122 23.84 -7.05 -5.54
N THR A 123 23.68 -6.18 -4.54
CA THR A 123 22.83 -6.40 -3.37
C THR A 123 21.74 -5.34 -3.24
N TYR A 124 20.58 -5.75 -2.74
CA TYR A 124 19.53 -4.86 -2.27
C TYR A 124 19.78 -4.49 -0.82
N ILE A 125 19.54 -3.23 -0.48
CA ILE A 125 19.78 -2.69 0.86
C ILE A 125 18.49 -2.05 1.34
N LEU A 126 17.89 -2.64 2.37
CA LEU A 126 16.73 -2.12 3.10
C LEU A 126 17.19 -1.19 4.22
N TRP A 127 16.58 -0.02 4.30
CA TRP A 127 16.68 0.93 5.41
C TRP A 127 15.29 1.07 6.06
N ALA A 128 15.22 0.90 7.37
CA ALA A 128 13.96 0.98 8.11
C ALA A 128 14.12 1.67 9.48
N ASN A 129 13.07 2.38 9.91
CA ASN A 129 13.03 2.99 11.24
C ASN A 129 12.50 2.00 12.28
N ALA A 130 13.37 1.52 13.17
CA ALA A 130 12.99 0.64 14.28
C ALA A 130 12.99 1.33 15.66
N GLY A 131 12.97 2.66 15.71
CA GLY A 131 12.98 3.44 16.96
C GLY A 131 14.34 3.49 17.67
N SER A 132 15.41 3.06 17.01
CA SER A 132 16.79 3.19 17.49
C SER A 132 17.33 4.62 17.30
N VAL A 133 18.51 4.92 17.88
CA VAL A 133 19.27 6.18 17.66
C VAL A 133 19.78 6.37 16.22
N GLY A 134 19.43 5.45 15.32
CA GLY A 134 19.75 5.43 13.91
C GLY A 134 18.82 4.45 13.19
N TYR A 135 19.14 4.10 11.96
CA TYR A 135 18.28 3.27 11.11
C TYR A 135 18.77 1.83 11.03
N GLN A 136 17.84 0.88 10.99
CA GLN A 136 18.19 -0.52 10.76
C GLN A 136 18.49 -0.72 9.27
N VAL A 137 19.61 -1.36 8.98
CA VAL A 137 20.03 -1.68 7.62
C VAL A 137 20.08 -3.19 7.46
N ALA A 138 19.50 -3.69 6.37
CA ALA A 138 19.53 -5.11 6.03
C ALA A 138 19.87 -5.29 4.55
N THR A 139 20.43 -6.44 4.19
CA THR A 139 20.81 -6.75 2.80
C THR A 139 20.18 -8.04 2.30
N SER A 140 19.90 -8.10 1.01
CA SER A 140 19.46 -9.32 0.31
C SER A 140 20.00 -9.37 -1.11
N ASP A 141 20.09 -10.57 -1.67
CA ASP A 141 20.39 -10.78 -3.10
C ASP A 141 19.11 -10.68 -3.96
N SER A 142 17.93 -10.56 -3.33
CA SER A 142 16.61 -10.47 -3.96
C SER A 142 15.86 -9.19 -3.54
N PRO A 143 15.09 -8.55 -4.44
CA PRO A 143 14.25 -7.39 -4.08
C PRO A 143 13.09 -7.76 -3.13
N THR A 144 12.79 -9.04 -2.96
CA THR A 144 11.71 -9.54 -2.07
C THR A 144 12.24 -10.27 -0.84
N GLY A 145 13.55 -10.24 -0.62
CA GLY A 145 14.19 -10.88 0.53
C GLY A 145 14.46 -12.38 0.37
N PRO A 146 14.75 -13.08 1.47
CA PRO A 146 14.81 -12.54 2.83
C PRO A 146 15.98 -11.56 3.01
N PHE A 147 15.73 -10.50 3.77
CA PHE A 147 16.71 -9.49 4.17
C PHE A 147 17.35 -9.88 5.51
N VAL A 148 18.67 -9.71 5.59
CA VAL A 148 19.44 -9.98 6.81
C VAL A 148 19.95 -8.67 7.40
N PHE A 149 19.53 -8.36 8.62
CA PHE A 149 19.92 -7.15 9.33
C PHE A 149 21.40 -7.15 9.71
N GLN A 150 22.01 -5.98 9.68
CA GLN A 150 23.32 -5.74 10.27
C GLN A 150 23.27 -5.89 11.78
N SER A 151 24.44 -6.16 12.38
CA SER A 151 24.57 -6.27 13.84
C SER A 151 24.39 -4.93 14.57
N SER A 152 24.40 -3.82 13.86
CA SER A 152 24.27 -2.47 14.42
C SER A 152 23.54 -1.57 13.44
N PRO A 153 22.76 -0.60 13.94
CA PRO A 153 22.11 0.38 13.07
C PRO A 153 23.14 1.27 12.37
N ALA A 154 22.76 1.79 11.21
CA ALA A 154 23.43 2.93 10.61
C ALA A 154 23.17 4.16 11.48
N MET A 155 24.25 4.81 11.91
CA MET A 155 24.16 5.99 12.76
C MET A 155 23.88 7.21 11.89
N ILE A 156 23.09 8.14 12.42
CA ILE A 156 22.96 9.48 11.87
C ILE A 156 24.01 10.41 12.50
N ASP A 157 24.05 11.64 12.02
CA ASP A 157 24.95 12.67 12.51
C ASP A 157 24.83 12.85 14.06
N PRO A 158 25.94 12.77 14.82
CA PRO A 158 25.92 12.88 16.28
C PRO A 158 25.32 14.18 16.82
N GLN A 159 25.15 15.22 16.01
CA GLN A 159 24.43 16.42 16.44
C GLN A 159 22.97 16.13 16.85
N PHE A 160 22.39 15.02 16.38
CA PHE A 160 21.06 14.54 16.76
C PHE A 160 21.08 13.60 17.96
N ASP A 161 22.22 13.43 18.65
CA ASP A 161 22.31 12.61 19.85
C ASP A 161 21.30 13.09 20.92
N GLY A 162 20.40 12.18 21.31
CA GLY A 162 19.34 12.46 22.27
C GLY A 162 18.07 13.10 21.68
N LEU A 163 18.04 13.33 20.37
CA LEU A 163 16.80 13.48 19.60
C LEU A 163 16.32 12.11 19.12
N GLN A 164 15.11 12.06 18.57
CA GLN A 164 14.55 10.83 18.02
C GLN A 164 14.57 10.88 16.49
N PRO A 165 15.40 10.06 15.81
CA PRO A 165 15.27 9.84 14.38
C PRO A 165 13.87 9.31 14.07
N ALA A 166 13.21 9.94 13.10
CA ALA A 166 11.85 9.64 12.72
C ALA A 166 11.84 9.18 11.25
N ASP A 167 10.92 9.71 10.46
CA ASP A 167 10.76 9.36 9.06
C ASP A 167 12.02 9.60 8.23
N HIS A 168 12.28 8.73 7.26
CA HIS A 168 13.43 8.81 6.37
C HIS A 168 13.12 8.26 4.99
N ALA A 169 14.01 8.57 4.04
CA ALA A 169 14.15 7.89 2.77
C ALA A 169 15.62 7.79 2.37
N VAL A 170 15.93 6.80 1.54
CA VAL A 170 17.24 6.65 0.90
C VAL A 170 17.10 6.54 -0.61
N GLU A 171 18.02 7.16 -1.33
CA GLU A 171 18.06 7.12 -2.79
C GLU A 171 19.50 7.20 -3.30
N ILE A 172 19.75 6.63 -4.49
CA ILE A 172 21.02 6.77 -5.20
C ILE A 172 20.83 7.74 -6.37
N ILE A 173 21.51 8.88 -6.32
CA ILE A 173 21.46 9.92 -7.35
C ILE A 173 22.87 10.15 -7.88
N ASP A 174 23.04 10.02 -9.20
CA ASP A 174 24.33 10.18 -9.90
C ASP A 174 25.47 9.34 -9.30
N GLY A 175 25.15 8.13 -8.82
CA GLY A 175 26.11 7.18 -8.24
C GLY A 175 26.47 7.45 -6.78
N LYS A 176 25.88 8.49 -6.15
CA LYS A 176 26.03 8.79 -4.72
C LYS A 176 24.74 8.44 -3.97
N GLY A 177 24.88 7.86 -2.79
CA GLY A 177 23.75 7.56 -1.92
C GLY A 177 23.42 8.73 -1.01
N TYR A 178 22.14 8.96 -0.74
CA TYR A 178 21.67 9.99 0.17
C TYR A 178 20.65 9.41 1.16
N LEU A 179 20.76 9.82 2.42
CA LEU A 179 19.71 9.69 3.43
C LEU A 179 19.07 11.05 3.61
N VAL A 180 17.77 11.15 3.41
CA VAL A 180 16.98 12.27 3.91
C VAL A 180 16.18 11.78 5.10
N PHE A 181 16.22 12.50 6.20
CA PHE A 181 15.56 12.08 7.43
C PHE A 181 14.98 13.26 8.18
N SER A 182 14.06 12.94 9.07
CA SER A 182 13.43 13.87 9.98
C SER A 182 13.87 13.57 11.42
N ALA A 183 14.07 14.61 12.21
CA ALA A 183 14.49 14.49 13.61
C ALA A 183 13.44 15.12 14.53
N LEU A 184 12.79 14.27 15.34
CA LEU A 184 11.83 14.69 16.36
C LEU A 184 12.56 15.30 17.57
N ASN A 185 12.12 16.48 17.96
CA ASN A 185 12.64 17.22 19.10
C ASN A 185 11.55 17.49 20.15
N PHE A 186 11.32 16.48 20.98
CA PHE A 186 10.45 16.61 22.17
C PHE A 186 11.05 17.48 23.29
N ARG A 187 12.32 17.89 23.16
CA ARG A 187 13.05 18.63 24.20
C ARG A 187 13.07 20.14 23.97
N ASP A 188 12.54 20.63 22.85
CA ASP A 188 12.40 22.07 22.63
C ASP A 188 11.56 22.66 23.77
N PRO A 189 11.98 23.77 24.42
CA PRO A 189 11.23 24.38 25.52
C PRO A 189 9.83 24.88 25.10
N ARG A 190 9.57 24.97 23.79
CA ARG A 190 8.26 25.31 23.21
C ARG A 190 7.45 24.08 22.82
N ALA A 191 8.02 22.87 22.87
CA ALA A 191 7.28 21.64 22.60
C ALA A 191 6.10 21.51 23.59
N GLY A 192 4.95 21.04 23.11
CA GLY A 192 3.70 21.03 23.88
C GLY A 192 3.04 22.40 24.05
N SER A 193 3.51 23.45 23.37
CA SER A 193 2.80 24.73 23.24
C SER A 193 1.56 24.60 22.33
N LEU A 194 0.87 25.72 22.05
CA LEU A 194 -0.36 25.74 21.25
C LEU A 194 -0.16 25.11 19.86
N PHE A 195 0.90 25.52 19.16
CA PHE A 195 1.29 25.01 17.85
C PHE A 195 2.76 25.37 17.59
N PRO A 196 3.63 24.42 17.18
CA PRO A 196 3.36 23.00 16.99
C PRO A 196 3.40 22.22 18.31
N GLN A 197 2.68 21.11 18.38
CA GLN A 197 2.72 20.23 19.56
C GLN A 197 4.08 19.54 19.70
N VAL A 198 4.71 19.21 18.56
CA VAL A 198 6.00 18.56 18.45
C VAL A 198 6.80 19.22 17.34
N TYR A 199 8.10 19.43 17.58
CA TYR A 199 9.04 19.96 16.59
C TYR A 199 9.70 18.80 15.84
N GLN A 200 9.80 18.92 14.52
CA GLN A 200 10.43 17.95 13.65
C GLN A 200 11.04 18.66 12.44
N THR A 201 12.33 18.43 12.18
CA THR A 201 13.08 19.11 11.12
C THR A 201 13.68 18.11 10.14
N LEU A 202 13.75 18.48 8.86
CA LEU A 202 14.36 17.66 7.82
C LEU A 202 15.85 17.95 7.65
N HIS A 203 16.62 16.89 7.40
CA HIS A 203 18.05 16.92 7.18
C HIS A 203 18.45 15.91 6.10
N ILE A 204 19.58 16.16 5.46
CA ILE A 204 20.12 15.30 4.41
C ILE A 204 21.60 14.99 4.64
N SER A 205 21.97 13.73 4.49
CA SER A 205 23.35 13.23 4.62
C SER A 205 23.74 12.37 3.41
N GLU A 206 25.00 12.47 2.98
CA GLU A 206 25.55 11.53 2.01
C GLU A 206 25.82 10.17 2.70
N LEU A 207 25.46 9.08 2.03
CA LEU A 207 25.77 7.73 2.50
C LEU A 207 27.24 7.40 2.25
N THR A 208 27.78 6.44 3.00
CA THR A 208 29.08 5.84 2.69
C THR A 208 29.06 5.13 1.33
N ASP A 209 30.22 4.91 0.71
CA ASP A 209 30.33 4.29 -0.64
C ASP A 209 29.66 2.90 -0.77
N ASN A 210 29.49 2.18 0.33
CA ASN A 210 28.79 0.90 0.37
C ASN A 210 27.27 1.03 0.62
N PHE A 211 26.79 2.25 0.87
CA PHE A 211 25.42 2.64 1.19
C PHE A 211 24.86 2.03 2.48
N LEU A 212 25.74 1.74 3.44
CA LEU A 212 25.40 1.06 4.69
C LEU A 212 25.48 1.94 5.93
N ASN A 213 25.95 3.19 5.80
CA ASN A 213 26.05 4.15 6.90
C ASN A 213 26.00 5.59 6.36
N THR A 214 25.96 6.58 7.24
CA THR A 214 25.84 8.00 6.86
C THR A 214 26.99 8.86 7.37
N GLY A 215 27.10 10.08 6.84
CA GLY A 215 28.06 11.09 7.27
C GLY A 215 27.40 12.31 7.91
N VAL A 216 28.08 13.46 7.79
CA VAL A 216 27.58 14.77 8.22
C VAL A 216 26.33 15.14 7.44
N SER A 217 25.37 15.74 8.13
CA SER A 217 24.10 16.16 7.55
C SER A 217 23.96 17.69 7.42
N TYR A 218 23.08 18.10 6.51
CA TYR A 218 22.75 19.49 6.21
C TYR A 218 21.24 19.72 6.37
N PRO A 219 20.79 20.89 6.86
CA PRO A 219 19.37 21.17 7.04
C PRO A 219 18.65 21.30 5.69
N VAL A 220 17.43 20.78 5.64
CA VAL A 220 16.48 20.97 4.54
C VAL A 220 15.38 21.89 5.04
N ALA A 221 15.59 23.19 4.88
CA ALA A 221 14.66 24.23 5.31
C ALA A 221 14.67 25.40 4.33
N SER A 222 13.54 26.09 4.23
CA SER A 222 13.37 27.24 3.35
C SER A 222 14.18 28.44 3.82
N ASN A 223 14.83 29.15 2.90
CA ASN A 223 15.46 30.44 3.20
C ASN A 223 14.46 31.61 3.23
N ALA A 224 13.15 31.35 3.27
CA ALA A 224 12.11 32.37 3.11
C ALA A 224 12.06 33.39 4.26
N THR A 225 12.51 33.05 5.47
CA THR A 225 12.44 33.91 6.64
C THR A 225 13.71 33.85 7.50
N THR A 226 14.06 34.97 8.15
CA THR A 226 15.07 35.01 9.22
C THR A 226 14.52 34.54 10.58
N GLU A 227 13.20 34.40 10.67
CA GLU A 227 12.48 33.85 11.81
C GLU A 227 12.20 32.37 11.58
N LEU A 228 12.03 31.64 12.68
CA LEU A 228 11.68 30.23 12.70
C LEU A 228 10.32 30.00 12.01
N ASP A 229 10.33 29.23 10.92
CA ASP A 229 9.14 28.90 10.13
C ASP A 229 8.53 27.58 10.63
N LEU A 230 7.29 27.65 11.15
CA LEU A 230 6.61 26.49 11.72
C LEU A 230 6.33 25.37 10.71
N VAL A 231 6.33 25.67 9.40
CA VAL A 231 6.19 24.63 8.39
C VAL A 231 7.44 23.76 8.33
N ASP A 232 8.63 24.35 8.40
CA ASP A 232 9.91 23.61 8.35
C ASP A 232 10.25 22.95 9.68
N GLU A 233 9.74 23.50 10.78
CA GLU A 233 9.85 22.94 12.13
C GLU A 233 8.82 21.83 12.42
N GLN A 234 8.03 21.45 11.43
CA GLN A 234 7.14 20.30 11.48
C GLN A 234 7.24 19.48 10.20
N ALA A 235 8.38 19.40 9.55
CA ALA A 235 8.50 18.66 8.30
C ALA A 235 8.92 17.19 8.56
N GLU A 236 8.20 16.26 7.96
CA GLU A 236 8.37 14.81 8.09
C GLU A 236 8.24 14.09 6.73
N SER A 237 8.21 12.75 6.77
CA SER A 237 7.95 11.87 5.63
C SER A 237 8.80 12.12 4.37
N PRO A 238 10.11 12.41 4.47
CA PRO A 238 10.85 12.89 3.32
C PRO A 238 11.04 11.81 2.26
N ASP A 239 11.16 12.23 1.00
CA ASP A 239 11.73 11.45 -0.10
C ASP A 239 12.50 12.37 -1.03
N ILE A 240 13.49 11.84 -1.75
CA ILE A 240 14.37 12.63 -2.60
C ILE A 240 14.40 12.10 -4.03
N PHE A 241 14.41 13.02 -4.98
CA PHE A 241 14.65 12.71 -6.39
C PHE A 241 15.39 13.86 -7.08
N LYS A 242 15.89 13.61 -8.29
CA LYS A 242 16.55 14.63 -9.12
C LYS A 242 15.84 14.77 -10.46
N ARG A 243 15.71 16.02 -10.93
CA ARG A 243 15.18 16.35 -12.26
C ARG A 243 15.94 17.54 -12.83
N GLY A 244 16.64 17.33 -13.95
CA GLY A 244 17.53 18.31 -14.52
C GLY A 244 18.64 18.69 -13.54
N ASP A 245 18.83 19.99 -13.32
CA ASP A 245 19.87 20.51 -12.41
C ASP A 245 19.42 20.57 -10.94
N TYR A 246 18.14 20.29 -10.65
CA TYR A 246 17.57 20.42 -9.30
C TYR A 246 17.45 19.06 -8.60
N PHE A 247 17.87 19.04 -7.34
CA PHE A 247 17.41 18.11 -6.33
C PHE A 247 16.06 18.57 -5.78
N TYR A 248 15.18 17.61 -5.56
CA TYR A 248 13.87 17.80 -4.97
C TYR A 248 13.74 16.92 -3.75
N ILE A 249 13.22 17.48 -2.66
CA ILE A 249 12.84 16.72 -1.47
C ILE A 249 11.35 16.95 -1.25
N GLY A 250 10.55 15.91 -1.41
CA GLY A 250 9.16 15.92 -0.98
C GLY A 250 9.07 15.70 0.52
N GLY A 251 7.96 16.11 1.12
CA GLY A 251 7.69 15.86 2.54
C GLY A 251 6.25 16.17 2.88
N SER A 252 5.91 16.01 4.15
CA SER A 252 4.66 16.53 4.69
C SER A 252 4.84 17.20 6.04
N ASN A 253 3.76 17.82 6.57
CA ASN A 253 3.80 18.25 7.96
C ASN A 253 3.53 17.13 8.97
N THR A 254 4.17 17.22 10.14
CA THR A 254 4.07 16.30 11.28
C THR A 254 2.64 16.12 11.74
N CYS A 255 2.05 14.97 11.42
CA CYS A 255 0.84 14.51 12.06
C CYS A 255 0.71 12.98 12.04
N GLY A 256 0.68 12.39 13.24
CA GLY A 256 0.38 10.97 13.39
C GLY A 256 -1.07 10.65 13.00
N TYR A 257 -1.24 9.80 11.99
CA TYR A 257 -2.53 9.24 11.54
C TYR A 257 -3.59 10.29 11.15
N CYS A 258 -3.15 11.49 10.73
CA CYS A 258 -4.06 12.47 10.14
C CYS A 258 -4.62 11.97 8.80
N ASN A 259 -5.87 12.35 8.51
CA ASN A 259 -6.53 12.10 7.22
C ASN A 259 -6.00 13.01 6.08
N GLY A 260 -4.81 13.58 6.22
CA GLY A 260 -4.23 14.56 5.28
C GLY A 260 -3.31 15.56 5.99
N THR A 261 -2.22 15.93 5.33
CA THR A 261 -1.21 16.88 5.83
C THR A 261 -0.79 17.86 4.72
N LEU A 262 -0.02 18.92 5.03
CA LEU A 262 0.53 19.75 3.96
C LEU A 262 1.42 18.90 3.05
N ALA A 263 1.27 19.04 1.74
CA ALA A 263 2.19 18.47 0.75
C ALA A 263 3.33 19.45 0.52
N LEU A 264 4.54 19.11 0.96
CA LEU A 264 5.72 19.98 0.89
C LEU A 264 6.64 19.52 -0.24
N LEU A 265 7.25 20.49 -0.92
CA LEU A 265 8.31 20.22 -1.90
C LEU A 265 9.42 21.26 -1.75
N TYR A 266 10.63 20.80 -1.49
CA TYR A 266 11.83 21.61 -1.43
C TYR A 266 12.64 21.37 -2.70
N ARG A 267 13.24 22.43 -3.27
CA ARG A 267 14.15 22.30 -4.41
C ARG A 267 15.45 23.08 -4.23
N SER A 268 16.55 22.54 -4.73
CA SER A 268 17.86 23.21 -4.77
C SER A 268 18.77 22.64 -5.87
N GLU A 269 19.67 23.45 -6.40
CA GLU A 269 20.74 23.00 -7.32
C GLU A 269 21.90 22.32 -6.58
N SER A 270 21.91 22.40 -5.25
CA SER A 270 22.93 21.82 -4.37
C SER A 270 22.28 21.02 -3.25
N ILE A 271 22.86 19.88 -2.93
CA ILE A 271 22.38 19.02 -1.83
C ILE A 271 22.44 19.72 -0.46
N GLN A 272 23.27 20.75 -0.32
CA GLN A 272 23.42 21.55 0.91
C GLN A 272 22.46 22.75 0.95
N GLY A 273 21.64 22.94 -0.08
CA GLY A 273 20.84 24.14 -0.27
C GLY A 273 21.63 25.29 -0.92
N PRO A 274 21.07 26.51 -0.92
CA PRO A 274 19.82 26.89 -0.24
C PRO A 274 18.59 26.21 -0.84
N TRP A 275 17.61 25.87 0.00
CA TRP A 275 16.37 25.24 -0.43
C TRP A 275 15.25 26.27 -0.62
N THR A 276 14.48 26.11 -1.69
CA THR A 276 13.23 26.83 -1.92
C THR A 276 12.07 25.88 -1.68
N ARG A 277 11.17 26.23 -0.75
CA ARG A 277 9.98 25.42 -0.42
C ARG A 277 8.75 25.85 -1.23
N GLN A 278 7.94 24.87 -1.62
CA GLN A 278 6.56 25.01 -2.09
C GLN A 278 5.63 24.18 -1.21
N ILE A 279 4.38 24.64 -1.07
CA ILE A 279 3.28 23.85 -0.54
C ILE A 279 2.41 23.52 -1.75
N LEU A 280 2.29 22.24 -2.11
CA LEU A 280 1.56 21.78 -3.29
C LEU A 280 0.08 21.51 -3.01
N ALA A 281 -0.28 21.29 -1.74
CA ALA A 281 -1.66 21.11 -1.30
C ALA A 281 -1.78 21.32 0.22
N GLY A 282 -2.94 21.83 0.65
CA GLY A 282 -3.24 22.08 2.07
C GLY A 282 -3.60 20.83 2.89
N TYR A 283 -3.91 19.70 2.25
CA TYR A 283 -4.29 18.45 2.92
C TYR A 283 -3.80 17.19 2.17
N GLY A 284 -2.84 17.34 1.26
CA GLY A 284 -2.19 16.19 0.58
C GLY A 284 -3.16 15.25 -0.11
N CYS A 285 -4.28 15.76 -0.64
CA CYS A 285 -5.36 14.96 -1.23
C CYS A 285 -5.93 13.85 -0.33
N ASN A 286 -5.97 14.07 0.99
CA ASN A 286 -6.32 13.15 2.07
C ASN A 286 -5.25 12.09 2.35
N SER A 287 -3.97 12.43 2.15
CA SER A 287 -2.83 11.57 2.49
C SER A 287 -1.71 12.29 3.23
N GLN A 288 -0.87 11.47 3.84
CA GLN A 288 0.52 11.79 4.14
C GLN A 288 1.41 11.39 2.96
N PHE A 289 2.43 12.19 2.66
CA PHE A 289 3.39 11.90 1.59
C PHE A 289 4.24 10.65 1.91
N GLU A 290 4.60 9.89 0.87
CA GLU A 290 5.44 8.68 0.99
C GLU A 290 6.63 8.67 0.03
N GLY A 291 6.53 9.35 -1.10
CA GLY A 291 7.63 9.45 -2.04
C GLY A 291 7.22 9.83 -3.45
N VAL A 292 8.22 9.92 -4.32
CA VAL A 292 8.05 10.21 -5.74
C VAL A 292 8.71 9.12 -6.57
N THR A 293 7.95 8.55 -7.50
CA THR A 293 8.44 7.53 -8.43
C THR A 293 8.53 8.11 -9.84
N PRO A 294 9.73 8.19 -10.45
CA PRO A 294 9.85 8.55 -11.86
C PRO A 294 9.41 7.38 -12.75
N LEU A 295 8.45 7.62 -13.64
CA LEU A 295 7.93 6.67 -14.64
C LEU A 295 8.19 7.24 -16.04
N VAL A 296 9.06 6.57 -16.80
CA VAL A 296 9.45 7.02 -18.15
C VAL A 296 8.55 6.37 -19.18
N ASP A 297 7.85 7.15 -20.00
CA ASP A 297 7.13 6.61 -21.16
C ASP A 297 8.14 6.09 -22.20
N PRO A 298 8.15 4.78 -22.51
CA PRO A 298 9.06 4.22 -23.50
C PRO A 298 8.85 4.76 -24.92
N SER A 299 7.66 5.31 -25.21
CA SER A 299 7.27 5.79 -26.54
C SER A 299 7.80 7.19 -26.82
N THR A 300 7.78 8.07 -25.81
CA THR A 300 8.12 9.50 -25.93
C THR A 300 9.45 9.84 -25.27
N GLY A 301 9.87 9.04 -24.28
CA GLY A 301 11.01 9.34 -23.40
C GLY A 301 10.68 10.37 -22.31
N GLU A 302 9.43 10.83 -22.20
CA GLU A 302 9.01 11.76 -21.16
C GLU A 302 8.85 11.05 -19.82
N THR A 303 9.27 11.70 -18.73
CA THR A 303 9.16 11.16 -17.38
C THR A 303 8.02 11.82 -16.63
N THR A 304 7.07 11.02 -16.18
CA THR A 304 6.09 11.41 -15.16
C THR A 304 6.67 11.16 -13.78
N TYR A 305 6.69 12.17 -12.92
CA TYR A 305 7.08 12.01 -11.52
C TYR A 305 5.81 11.80 -10.70
N LEU A 306 5.60 10.57 -10.23
CA LEU A 306 4.39 10.15 -9.54
C LEU A 306 4.55 10.34 -8.03
N TRP A 307 3.89 11.35 -7.48
CA TRP A 307 3.72 11.54 -6.04
C TRP A 307 2.87 10.42 -5.46
N SER A 308 3.38 9.76 -4.42
CA SER A 308 2.72 8.71 -3.66
C SER A 308 2.34 9.22 -2.27
N GLY A 309 1.15 8.88 -1.81
CA GLY A 309 0.67 9.18 -0.47
C GLY A 309 -0.12 8.03 0.14
N THR A 310 -0.08 7.89 1.47
CA THR A 310 -0.96 6.98 2.20
C THR A 310 -2.16 7.76 2.75
N SER A 311 -3.38 7.34 2.40
CA SER A 311 -4.60 7.81 3.10
C SER A 311 -4.79 7.03 4.39
N VAL A 312 -4.98 7.72 5.52
CA VAL A 312 -5.27 7.08 6.81
C VAL A 312 -6.63 7.59 7.33
N PRO A 313 -7.68 6.74 7.35
CA PRO A 313 -9.02 7.20 7.72
C PRO A 313 -9.23 7.36 9.24
N GLY A 314 -8.16 7.28 10.04
CA GLY A 314 -8.14 7.45 11.49
C GLY A 314 -7.20 6.46 12.19
N GLY A 315 -7.05 6.63 13.51
CA GLY A 315 -6.27 5.71 14.35
C GLY A 315 -6.94 4.33 14.54
N ASP A 316 -6.34 3.52 15.42
CA ASP A 316 -6.73 2.14 15.72
C ASP A 316 -8.26 1.92 15.92
N PRO A 317 -8.88 0.87 15.32
CA PRO A 317 -8.33 -0.11 14.38
C PRO A 317 -8.37 0.32 12.90
N ARG A 318 -8.74 1.57 12.61
CA ARG A 318 -8.99 2.05 11.25
C ARG A 318 -7.72 2.25 10.43
N VAL A 319 -6.53 2.11 11.03
CA VAL A 319 -5.27 2.10 10.29
C VAL A 319 -5.25 0.97 9.26
N GLY A 320 -5.95 -0.15 9.51
CA GLY A 320 -6.11 -1.24 8.53
C GLY A 320 -6.85 -0.83 7.25
N PHE A 321 -7.57 0.29 7.26
CA PHE A 321 -8.31 0.80 6.09
C PHE A 321 -7.47 1.83 5.32
N SER A 322 -6.17 1.90 5.62
CA SER A 322 -5.26 2.75 4.88
C SER A 322 -5.20 2.33 3.43
N GLY A 323 -5.02 3.32 2.55
CA GLY A 323 -4.98 3.13 1.11
C GLY A 323 -3.94 4.04 0.47
N HIS A 324 -3.86 3.99 -0.85
CA HIS A 324 -2.83 4.65 -1.64
C HIS A 324 -3.43 5.80 -2.47
N ILE A 325 -2.66 6.86 -2.59
CA ILE A 325 -2.97 8.05 -3.40
C ILE A 325 -1.81 8.29 -4.34
N TYR A 326 -2.12 8.55 -5.61
CA TYR A 326 -1.13 8.88 -6.62
C TYR A 326 -1.51 10.17 -7.34
N GLN A 327 -0.53 11.04 -7.55
CA GLN A 327 -0.69 12.33 -8.24
C GLN A 327 0.50 12.59 -9.16
N PRO A 328 0.31 13.00 -10.43
CA PRO A 328 1.43 13.41 -11.26
C PRO A 328 1.92 14.80 -10.86
N LEU A 329 3.24 14.97 -10.72
CA LEU A 329 3.83 16.30 -10.54
C LEU A 329 3.96 17.02 -11.88
N VAL A 330 3.33 18.20 -11.98
CA VAL A 330 3.39 19.05 -13.18
C VAL A 330 4.41 20.17 -12.97
N PHE A 331 5.57 20.06 -13.64
CA PHE A 331 6.65 21.02 -13.50
C PHE A 331 6.51 22.19 -14.47
N ASN A 332 6.67 23.41 -13.95
CA ASN A 332 6.86 24.63 -14.71
C ASN A 332 8.29 24.69 -15.29
N ALA A 333 8.51 25.59 -16.26
CA ALA A 333 9.79 25.75 -16.93
C ALA A 333 10.94 26.18 -16.00
N ASP A 334 10.63 26.87 -14.91
CA ASP A 334 11.61 27.28 -13.90
C ASP A 334 11.95 26.15 -12.92
N GLY A 335 11.29 24.99 -13.01
CA GLY A 335 11.43 23.85 -12.10
C GLY A 335 10.50 23.88 -10.89
N SER A 336 9.63 24.88 -10.75
CA SER A 336 8.58 24.85 -9.71
C SER A 336 7.48 23.87 -10.11
N VAL A 337 6.67 23.41 -9.16
CA VAL A 337 5.59 22.47 -9.42
C VAL A 337 4.23 23.14 -9.22
N GLN A 338 3.24 22.79 -10.05
CA GLN A 338 1.85 23.22 -9.87
C GLN A 338 1.21 22.54 -8.65
N ASP A 339 0.12 23.10 -8.15
CA ASP A 339 -0.63 22.49 -7.04
C ASP A 339 -1.15 21.09 -7.44
N LEU A 340 -1.24 20.18 -6.47
CA LEU A 340 -1.83 18.86 -6.71
C LEU A 340 -3.33 19.00 -6.99
N ASP A 341 -3.84 18.24 -7.97
CA ASP A 341 -5.27 18.21 -8.25
C ASP A 341 -5.97 17.21 -7.33
N CYS A 342 -6.42 17.71 -6.18
CA CYS A 342 -7.15 16.94 -5.18
C CYS A 342 -8.67 16.88 -5.42
N SER A 343 -9.17 17.25 -6.61
CA SER A 343 -10.60 17.12 -6.92
C SER A 343 -11.04 15.66 -6.90
N VAL A 344 -12.28 15.41 -6.47
CA VAL A 344 -12.79 14.04 -6.27
C VAL A 344 -12.93 13.28 -7.60
N ASP A 345 -13.08 13.99 -8.72
CA ASP A 345 -13.22 13.45 -10.06
C ASP A 345 -11.91 13.47 -10.86
N ALA A 346 -10.79 13.86 -10.23
CA ALA A 346 -9.49 13.85 -10.89
C ALA A 346 -9.06 12.42 -11.29
N GLU A 347 -8.62 12.30 -12.53
CA GLU A 347 -8.11 11.08 -13.12
C GLU A 347 -6.86 11.40 -13.96
N PHE A 348 -5.83 10.57 -13.85
CA PHE A 348 -4.54 10.75 -14.52
C PHE A 348 -4.08 9.45 -15.15
N THR A 349 -3.81 9.48 -16.44
CA THR A 349 -3.21 8.35 -17.14
C THR A 349 -1.70 8.53 -17.19
N VAL A 350 -0.96 7.52 -16.74
CA VAL A 350 0.51 7.51 -16.72
C VAL A 350 1.01 6.34 -17.56
N ALA A 351 1.87 6.67 -18.54
CA ALA A 351 2.61 5.68 -19.31
C ALA A 351 3.88 5.27 -18.57
N PHE A 352 4.26 3.99 -18.71
CA PHE A 352 5.42 3.43 -18.01
C PHE A 352 6.01 2.25 -18.78
N PRO A 353 7.25 1.81 -18.47
CA PRO A 353 7.83 0.61 -19.07
C PRO A 353 7.17 -0.66 -18.52
N LYS A 354 6.32 -1.33 -19.30
CA LYS A 354 5.65 -2.57 -18.87
C LYS A 354 6.65 -3.71 -18.81
N GLY A 355 6.75 -4.41 -17.68
CA GLY A 355 7.64 -5.55 -17.50
C GLY A 355 7.36 -6.69 -18.48
N ASN A 356 8.42 -7.35 -18.95
CA ASN A 356 8.33 -8.43 -19.94
C ASN A 356 7.93 -9.80 -19.34
N SER A 357 7.90 -9.93 -18.02
CA SER A 357 7.44 -11.16 -17.38
C SER A 357 5.94 -11.37 -17.60
N THR A 358 5.49 -12.61 -17.55
CA THR A 358 4.05 -12.93 -17.48
C THR A 358 3.42 -12.23 -16.28
N THR A 359 2.22 -11.67 -16.49
CA THR A 359 1.42 -11.11 -15.39
C THR A 359 1.01 -12.24 -14.45
N ALA A 360 1.15 -12.01 -13.14
CA ALA A 360 0.81 -13.00 -12.13
C ALA A 360 -0.70 -13.28 -12.13
N THR A 361 -1.06 -14.49 -11.72
CA THR A 361 -2.45 -14.89 -11.50
C THR A 361 -2.63 -15.45 -10.10
N GLY A 362 -3.87 -15.44 -9.64
CA GLY A 362 -4.32 -15.92 -8.35
C GLY A 362 -5.84 -16.01 -8.34
N ASN A 363 -6.40 -16.41 -7.19
CA ASN A 363 -7.80 -16.82 -7.09
C ASN A 363 -8.79 -15.74 -7.59
N ALA A 364 -8.52 -14.47 -7.31
CA ALA A 364 -9.40 -13.37 -7.72
C ALA A 364 -9.28 -13.05 -9.21
N THR A 365 -8.08 -13.13 -9.78
CA THR A 365 -7.87 -12.88 -11.21
C THR A 365 -8.33 -14.01 -12.12
N GLU A 366 -8.45 -15.23 -11.58
CA GLU A 366 -8.91 -16.43 -12.29
C GLU A 366 -10.38 -16.78 -11.99
N ALA A 367 -11.05 -15.95 -11.18
CA ALA A 367 -12.44 -16.16 -10.80
C ALA A 367 -13.38 -16.15 -12.02
N GLY A 368 -14.38 -17.03 -11.98
CA GLY A 368 -15.41 -17.09 -13.03
C GLY A 368 -16.43 -15.96 -12.91
N ASP A 369 -16.83 -15.61 -11.68
CA ASP A 369 -17.66 -14.44 -11.40
C ASP A 369 -16.93 -13.53 -10.40
N ALA A 370 -16.93 -12.22 -10.62
CA ALA A 370 -16.31 -11.28 -9.70
C ALA A 370 -16.90 -9.87 -9.83
N SER A 371 -16.92 -9.16 -8.71
CA SER A 371 -17.05 -7.70 -8.70
C SER A 371 -15.90 -7.03 -9.49
N PRO A 372 -16.09 -5.84 -10.09
CA PRO A 372 -15.08 -5.22 -10.94
C PRO A 372 -13.77 -4.95 -10.20
N ALA A 373 -12.62 -5.39 -10.74
CA ALA A 373 -11.33 -5.29 -10.05
C ALA A 373 -10.92 -3.84 -9.70
N LEU A 374 -11.28 -2.86 -10.55
CA LEU A 374 -10.87 -1.46 -10.43
C LEU A 374 -12.01 -0.52 -9.97
N ALA A 375 -13.09 -1.05 -9.40
CA ALA A 375 -14.13 -0.20 -8.81
C ALA A 375 -13.60 0.57 -7.58
N VAL A 376 -14.26 1.68 -7.25
CA VAL A 376 -14.03 2.41 -5.99
C VAL A 376 -14.74 1.66 -4.86
N TYR A 377 -13.97 0.93 -4.06
CA TYR A 377 -14.48 0.20 -2.91
C TYR A 377 -14.43 1.04 -1.63
N SER A 378 -15.56 1.11 -0.93
CA SER A 378 -15.73 1.81 0.33
C SER A 378 -15.91 0.83 1.49
N PRO A 379 -15.21 1.02 2.62
CA PRO A 379 -15.46 0.31 3.87
C PRO A 379 -16.88 0.55 4.41
N VAL A 380 -17.61 -0.53 4.70
CA VAL A 380 -18.92 -0.49 5.36
C VAL A 380 -18.88 -1.41 6.58
N CYS A 381 -19.15 -0.86 7.77
CA CYS A 381 -19.05 -1.58 9.05
C CYS A 381 -20.43 -1.75 9.67
N ASP A 382 -21.28 -2.57 9.05
CA ASP A 382 -22.66 -2.78 9.50
C ASP A 382 -23.17 -4.23 9.39
N SER A 383 -22.28 -5.19 9.13
CA SER A 383 -22.63 -6.62 8.96
C SER A 383 -23.23 -7.28 10.22
N ASP A 384 -23.14 -6.63 11.38
CA ASP A 384 -23.79 -7.05 12.63
C ASP A 384 -25.18 -6.42 12.82
N PHE A 385 -25.40 -5.28 12.16
CA PHE A 385 -26.70 -4.62 12.15
C PHE A 385 -27.58 -5.13 11.02
N PHE A 386 -27.01 -5.72 9.97
CA PHE A 386 -27.78 -6.21 8.84
C PHE A 386 -27.31 -7.60 8.42
N THR A 387 -28.26 -8.49 8.15
CA THR A 387 -27.93 -9.65 7.31
C THR A 387 -27.96 -9.20 5.86
N LEU A 388 -26.83 -9.35 5.18
CA LEU A 388 -26.68 -8.98 3.78
C LEU A 388 -26.80 -10.22 2.90
N TYR A 389 -27.34 -10.04 1.70
CA TYR A 389 -27.35 -11.07 0.66
C TYR A 389 -26.80 -10.46 -0.62
N GLN A 390 -25.55 -10.76 -0.94
CA GLN A 390 -24.98 -10.45 -2.25
C GLN A 390 -25.41 -11.54 -3.23
N THR A 391 -25.99 -11.15 -4.37
CA THR A 391 -26.51 -12.08 -5.38
C THR A 391 -25.97 -11.75 -6.77
N TRP A 392 -25.87 -12.78 -7.62
CA TRP A 392 -25.46 -12.66 -9.03
C TRP A 392 -25.92 -13.89 -9.83
N PRO A 393 -26.13 -13.78 -11.16
CA PRO A 393 -26.27 -14.93 -12.03
C PRO A 393 -24.91 -15.57 -12.31
N ALA A 394 -24.83 -16.90 -12.32
CA ALA A 394 -23.62 -17.60 -12.76
C ALA A 394 -23.28 -17.25 -14.22
N SER A 395 -22.05 -16.79 -14.50
CA SER A 395 -21.64 -16.39 -15.85
C SER A 395 -21.44 -17.57 -16.81
N GLN A 396 -21.25 -18.77 -16.26
CA GLN A 396 -20.90 -19.99 -16.98
C GLN A 396 -21.53 -21.24 -16.36
N ASP A 397 -21.63 -22.31 -17.16
CA ASP A 397 -21.91 -23.65 -16.66
C ASP A 397 -20.68 -24.19 -15.94
N GLY A 398 -20.85 -24.94 -14.86
CA GLY A 398 -19.72 -25.55 -14.16
C GLY A 398 -20.04 -26.04 -12.76
N THR A 399 -18.99 -26.31 -12.01
CA THR A 399 -19.09 -26.58 -10.57
C THR A 399 -18.45 -25.42 -9.82
N ILE A 400 -19.25 -24.64 -9.10
CA ILE A 400 -18.71 -23.62 -8.20
C ILE A 400 -17.96 -24.33 -7.06
N GLU A 401 -16.77 -23.83 -6.72
CA GLU A 401 -15.93 -24.38 -5.66
C GLU A 401 -15.99 -23.54 -4.39
N SER A 402 -15.93 -22.21 -4.55
CA SER A 402 -15.92 -21.30 -3.42
C SER A 402 -16.36 -19.89 -3.79
N VAL A 403 -16.72 -19.12 -2.76
CA VAL A 403 -16.95 -17.68 -2.87
C VAL A 403 -16.15 -16.97 -1.79
N SER A 404 -15.42 -15.95 -2.20
CA SER A 404 -14.58 -15.14 -1.32
C SER A 404 -15.07 -13.70 -1.27
N LEU A 405 -14.95 -13.09 -0.11
CA LEU A 405 -15.32 -11.71 0.12
C LEU A 405 -14.34 -11.02 1.07
N ASN A 406 -14.16 -9.73 0.87
CA ASN A 406 -13.21 -8.92 1.63
C ASN A 406 -13.83 -8.48 2.96
N VAL A 407 -13.23 -8.89 4.07
CA VAL A 407 -13.70 -8.59 5.43
C VAL A 407 -12.55 -8.10 6.28
N ALA A 408 -12.82 -7.05 7.05
CA ALA A 408 -11.93 -6.60 8.11
C ALA A 408 -12.62 -6.76 9.47
N ARG A 409 -11.83 -7.19 10.46
CA ARG A 409 -12.27 -7.35 11.84
C ARG A 409 -12.28 -6.02 12.59
N GLY A 410 -13.08 -6.03 13.64
CA GLY A 410 -13.12 -5.10 14.76
C GLY A 410 -12.59 -5.82 16.01
N HIS A 411 -13.16 -5.51 17.16
CA HIS A 411 -12.89 -6.23 18.41
C HIS A 411 -14.01 -7.25 18.72
N GLN A 412 -14.46 -8.02 17.71
CA GLN A 412 -15.56 -8.98 17.90
C GLN A 412 -15.18 -10.17 18.76
N GLU A 413 -16.16 -10.65 19.54
CA GLU A 413 -16.15 -11.91 20.28
C GLU A 413 -16.95 -13.02 19.56
N ALA A 414 -17.91 -12.64 18.71
CA ALA A 414 -18.75 -13.53 17.92
C ALA A 414 -18.24 -13.69 16.49
N ALA A 415 -18.53 -14.85 15.89
CA ALA A 415 -18.12 -15.15 14.53
C ALA A 415 -19.00 -14.44 13.49
N LEU A 416 -18.37 -14.03 12.40
CA LEU A 416 -19.05 -13.73 11.13
C LEU A 416 -19.47 -15.05 10.48
N SER A 417 -20.74 -15.20 10.14
CA SER A 417 -21.25 -16.37 9.40
C SER A 417 -21.53 -16.01 7.95
N LEU A 418 -21.00 -16.85 7.06
CA LEU A 418 -21.22 -16.76 5.63
C LEU A 418 -21.91 -18.03 5.13
N THR A 419 -22.90 -17.88 4.25
CA THR A 419 -23.64 -19.01 3.66
C THR A 419 -23.81 -18.80 2.16
N LEU A 420 -23.27 -19.71 1.36
CA LEU A 420 -23.44 -19.75 -0.08
C LEU A 420 -24.71 -20.54 -0.43
N PHE A 421 -25.53 -20.01 -1.31
CA PHE A 421 -26.79 -20.61 -1.73
C PHE A 421 -27.09 -20.33 -3.20
N LYS A 422 -28.00 -21.12 -3.76
CA LYS A 422 -28.59 -20.88 -5.08
C LYS A 422 -30.10 -20.81 -5.01
N PHE A 423 -30.72 -20.06 -5.91
CA PHE A 423 -32.16 -19.80 -5.90
C PHE A 423 -32.71 -19.61 -7.32
N SER A 424 -34.03 -19.70 -7.48
CA SER A 424 -34.68 -19.71 -8.79
C SER A 424 -35.13 -18.33 -9.29
N SER A 425 -35.40 -17.39 -8.37
CA SER A 425 -35.79 -16.02 -8.70
C SER A 425 -35.60 -15.08 -7.51
N HIS A 426 -35.40 -13.78 -7.77
CA HIS A 426 -35.36 -12.77 -6.70
C HIS A 426 -36.65 -12.75 -5.86
N GLU A 427 -37.82 -13.07 -6.45
CA GLU A 427 -39.07 -13.23 -5.69
C GLU A 427 -38.99 -14.38 -4.68
N ASP A 428 -38.32 -15.48 -5.02
CA ASP A 428 -38.13 -16.61 -4.12
C ASP A 428 -37.22 -16.26 -2.94
N LEU A 429 -36.15 -15.49 -3.18
CA LEU A 429 -35.29 -14.98 -2.11
C LEU A 429 -36.06 -14.02 -1.18
N LEU A 430 -36.94 -13.19 -1.74
CA LEU A 430 -37.75 -12.22 -1.00
C LEU A 430 -39.05 -12.81 -0.44
N THR A 431 -39.34 -14.10 -0.66
CA THR A 431 -40.52 -14.74 -0.07
C THR A 431 -40.19 -15.11 1.39
N PRO A 432 -41.11 -14.90 2.36
CA PRO A 432 -40.97 -15.36 3.74
C PRO A 432 -41.02 -16.90 3.90
N GLY A 433 -40.06 -17.62 3.33
CA GLY A 433 -39.91 -19.08 3.36
C GLY A 433 -38.64 -19.54 2.67
N TYR A 434 -38.16 -20.73 3.03
CA TYR A 434 -36.94 -21.33 2.48
C TYR A 434 -37.19 -21.79 1.03
N LYS A 435 -36.78 -20.97 0.06
CA LYS A 435 -36.88 -21.27 -1.38
C LYS A 435 -35.52 -21.19 -2.10
N TRP A 436 -34.46 -21.53 -1.38
CA TRP A 436 -33.08 -21.60 -1.89
C TRP A 436 -32.47 -22.94 -1.47
N THR A 437 -31.41 -23.32 -2.17
CA THR A 437 -30.59 -24.49 -1.85
C THR A 437 -29.26 -24.00 -1.30
N GLN A 438 -28.93 -24.35 -0.06
CA GLN A 438 -27.63 -24.08 0.53
C GLN A 438 -26.55 -24.96 -0.13
N LEU A 439 -25.46 -24.32 -0.54
CA LEU A 439 -24.30 -24.96 -1.17
C LEU A 439 -23.11 -25.08 -0.21
N GLY A 440 -22.96 -24.15 0.73
CA GLY A 440 -21.82 -24.11 1.65
C GLY A 440 -22.03 -23.13 2.80
N THR A 441 -21.30 -23.30 3.89
CA THR A 441 -21.28 -22.36 5.02
C THR A 441 -19.92 -22.35 5.70
N ALA A 442 -19.51 -21.19 6.18
CA ALA A 442 -18.30 -21.00 6.97
C ALA A 442 -18.55 -19.94 8.06
N SER A 443 -17.82 -20.06 9.16
CA SER A 443 -17.82 -19.08 10.24
C SER A 443 -16.40 -18.63 10.55
N PHE A 444 -16.20 -17.33 10.70
CA PHE A 444 -14.89 -16.70 10.91
C PHE A 444 -14.88 -15.93 12.21
N PHE A 445 -13.93 -16.25 13.09
CA PHE A 445 -13.68 -15.52 14.32
C PHE A 445 -12.63 -14.42 14.09
N ALA A 446 -12.55 -13.45 15.01
CA ALA A 446 -11.59 -12.33 14.92
C ALA A 446 -10.13 -12.82 14.77
N ASN A 447 -9.75 -13.93 15.42
CA ASN A 447 -8.41 -14.52 15.31
C ASN A 447 -8.13 -15.26 13.99
N GLN A 448 -9.13 -15.42 13.11
CA GLN A 448 -9.03 -16.02 11.78
C GLN A 448 -9.14 -14.98 10.66
N THR A 449 -9.22 -13.69 11.02
CA THR A 449 -9.39 -12.55 10.12
C THR A 449 -8.39 -11.46 10.50
N THR A 450 -8.36 -10.38 9.73
CA THR A 450 -7.37 -9.30 9.84
C THR A 450 -8.02 -7.94 10.02
N TRP A 451 -7.24 -6.96 10.46
CA TRP A 451 -7.65 -5.56 10.53
C TRP A 451 -7.73 -4.88 9.16
N VAL A 452 -7.07 -5.45 8.16
CA VAL A 452 -7.21 -5.08 6.73
C VAL A 452 -8.27 -5.96 6.06
N PHE A 453 -8.74 -5.55 4.89
CA PHE A 453 -9.75 -6.26 4.11
C PHE A 453 -9.17 -7.46 3.34
N ASP A 454 -8.64 -8.46 4.05
CA ASP A 454 -8.26 -9.75 3.46
C ASP A 454 -9.50 -10.59 3.11
N THR A 455 -9.31 -11.57 2.25
CA THR A 455 -10.39 -12.44 1.79
C THR A 455 -10.73 -13.51 2.82
N VAL A 456 -12.03 -13.73 3.03
CA VAL A 456 -12.57 -14.91 3.71
C VAL A 456 -13.38 -15.74 2.73
N THR A 457 -13.25 -17.06 2.78
CA THR A 457 -13.73 -17.96 1.72
C THR A 457 -14.73 -18.98 2.22
N VAL A 458 -15.91 -19.02 1.60
CA VAL A 458 -16.92 -20.06 1.83
C VAL A 458 -16.72 -21.19 0.82
N PRO A 459 -16.31 -22.39 1.27
CA PRO A 459 -16.23 -23.54 0.38
C PRO A 459 -17.63 -24.11 0.11
N VAL A 460 -17.79 -24.67 -1.08
CA VAL A 460 -18.96 -25.48 -1.44
C VAL A 460 -18.83 -26.85 -0.78
N SER A 461 -19.84 -27.25 0.00
CA SER A 461 -19.86 -28.52 0.77
C SER A 461 -20.92 -29.51 0.29
N THR A 462 -21.80 -29.10 -0.63
CA THR A 462 -22.82 -29.94 -1.28
C THR A 462 -22.81 -29.66 -2.80
N ASN A 463 -23.52 -30.44 -3.62
CA ASN A 463 -23.47 -30.36 -5.09
C ASN A 463 -23.43 -28.91 -5.65
N GLY A 464 -22.25 -28.47 -6.09
CA GLY A 464 -21.99 -27.12 -6.63
C GLY A 464 -22.28 -26.97 -8.12
N THR A 465 -22.96 -27.92 -8.76
CA THR A 465 -23.28 -27.80 -10.19
C THR A 465 -24.24 -26.63 -10.41
N VAL A 466 -23.84 -25.71 -11.28
CA VAL A 466 -24.61 -24.54 -11.69
C VAL A 466 -24.69 -24.45 -13.20
N SER A 467 -25.83 -23.96 -13.70
CA SER A 467 -25.97 -23.59 -15.11
C SER A 467 -25.81 -22.08 -15.27
N LYS A 468 -25.30 -21.66 -16.42
CA LYS A 468 -25.23 -20.25 -16.79
C LYS A 468 -26.60 -19.58 -16.60
N GLY A 469 -26.62 -18.47 -15.87
CA GLY A 469 -27.84 -17.72 -15.54
C GLY A 469 -28.61 -18.23 -14.32
N GLU A 470 -28.22 -19.34 -13.69
CA GLU A 470 -28.75 -19.74 -12.39
C GLU A 470 -28.31 -18.72 -11.32
N PHE A 471 -29.23 -18.31 -10.45
CA PHE A 471 -28.91 -17.30 -9.44
C PHE A 471 -28.18 -17.90 -8.24
N LEU A 472 -27.08 -17.26 -7.89
CA LEU A 472 -26.24 -17.53 -6.73
C LEU A 472 -26.32 -16.38 -5.74
N GLY A 473 -26.05 -16.68 -4.48
CA GLY A 473 -25.88 -15.64 -3.47
C GLY A 473 -25.07 -16.09 -2.28
N VAL A 474 -24.45 -15.11 -1.61
CA VAL A 474 -23.78 -15.28 -0.33
C VAL A 474 -24.47 -14.42 0.72
N SER A 475 -24.92 -15.07 1.79
CA SER A 475 -25.43 -14.40 2.99
C SER A 475 -24.25 -14.03 3.88
N ILE A 476 -24.26 -12.82 4.42
CA ILE A 476 -23.25 -12.29 5.35
C ILE A 476 -23.98 -11.87 6.63
N ALA A 477 -23.64 -12.47 7.77
CA ALA A 477 -24.29 -12.18 9.04
C ALA A 477 -23.30 -12.19 10.20
N GLY A 478 -23.10 -11.03 10.84
CA GLY A 478 -22.42 -10.87 12.12
C GLY A 478 -23.41 -10.79 13.29
N PHE A 479 -22.91 -10.99 14.52
CA PHE A 479 -23.70 -10.91 15.75
C PHE A 479 -22.85 -10.39 16.92
N ASP A 480 -22.40 -9.15 16.85
CA ASP A 480 -21.52 -8.57 17.87
C ASP A 480 -21.85 -7.11 18.22
N VAL A 481 -21.24 -6.62 19.31
CA VAL A 481 -21.21 -5.21 19.71
C VAL A 481 -20.22 -4.41 18.85
N SER A 482 -19.13 -5.04 18.38
CA SER A 482 -18.17 -4.43 17.44
C SER A 482 -18.51 -4.82 16.00
N PRO A 483 -18.69 -3.87 15.06
CA PRO A 483 -19.16 -4.23 13.72
C PRO A 483 -18.05 -4.85 12.86
N TRP A 484 -18.34 -5.99 12.23
CA TRP A 484 -17.61 -6.52 11.08
C TRP A 484 -17.72 -5.55 9.92
N CYS A 485 -16.61 -5.35 9.22
CA CYS A 485 -16.55 -4.48 8.07
C CYS A 485 -16.36 -5.29 6.79
N HIS A 486 -17.02 -4.88 5.72
CA HIS A 486 -16.86 -5.40 4.37
C HIS A 486 -16.66 -4.24 3.38
N LEU A 487 -16.37 -4.58 2.13
CA LEU A 487 -16.23 -3.60 1.06
C LEU A 487 -17.47 -3.58 0.17
N GLU A 488 -17.98 -2.38 -0.12
CA GLU A 488 -19.04 -2.14 -1.11
C GLU A 488 -18.55 -1.21 -2.20
N TYR A 489 -19.11 -1.32 -3.41
CA TYR A 489 -18.94 -0.32 -4.47
C TYR A 489 -20.30 0.17 -4.98
N ASP A 490 -20.29 1.38 -5.55
CA ASP A 490 -21.43 2.01 -6.21
C ASP A 490 -21.47 1.71 -7.71
N GLY A 491 -22.65 1.79 -8.31
CA GLY A 491 -22.83 1.59 -9.75
C GLY A 491 -22.82 0.11 -10.16
N ALA A 492 -23.21 -0.78 -9.24
CA ALA A 492 -23.38 -2.19 -9.55
C ALA A 492 -24.41 -2.40 -10.68
N ASP A 493 -24.12 -3.36 -11.56
CA ASP A 493 -25.04 -3.79 -12.63
C ASP A 493 -26.34 -4.35 -12.04
N GLU A 494 -27.41 -4.35 -12.81
CA GLU A 494 -28.71 -4.93 -12.44
C GLU A 494 -28.61 -6.42 -12.06
N ASP A 495 -27.57 -7.11 -12.54
CA ASP A 495 -27.29 -8.50 -12.22
C ASP A 495 -26.62 -8.70 -10.85
N TYR A 496 -25.92 -7.69 -10.32
CA TYR A 496 -25.15 -7.79 -9.06
C TYR A 496 -25.91 -7.08 -7.94
N ILE A 497 -26.84 -7.78 -7.30
CA ILE A 497 -27.76 -7.16 -6.34
C ILE A 497 -27.34 -7.45 -4.90
N LEU A 498 -27.15 -6.37 -4.13
CA LEU A 498 -27.03 -6.43 -2.68
C LEU A 498 -28.38 -6.19 -2.00
N TYR A 499 -28.85 -7.18 -1.27
CA TYR A 499 -30.00 -7.06 -0.37
C TYR A 499 -29.56 -6.93 1.09
N ALA A 500 -30.42 -6.29 1.89
CA ALA A 500 -30.24 -6.18 3.33
C ALA A 500 -31.53 -6.50 4.08
N GLN A 501 -31.39 -7.24 5.18
CA GLN A 501 -32.42 -7.43 6.19
C GLN A 501 -32.13 -6.48 7.36
N GLY A 502 -33.10 -5.63 7.69
CA GLY A 502 -32.94 -4.52 8.64
C GLY A 502 -32.50 -4.92 10.06
N GLY A 503 -31.84 -3.98 10.76
CA GLY A 503 -31.38 -4.18 12.13
C GLY A 503 -32.45 -4.53 13.14
N GLY A 504 -32.19 -5.59 13.90
CA GLY A 504 -33.10 -6.17 14.90
C GLY A 504 -34.22 -7.04 14.31
N GLN A 505 -34.32 -7.13 12.98
CA GLN A 505 -35.30 -7.97 12.30
C GLN A 505 -34.67 -9.31 11.95
N TYR A 506 -34.79 -10.32 12.83
CA TYR A 506 -34.29 -11.69 12.58
C TYR A 506 -35.32 -12.62 11.92
N SER A 507 -36.53 -12.12 11.70
CA SER A 507 -37.61 -12.83 11.03
C SER A 507 -37.67 -12.40 9.56
N LEU A 508 -37.75 -13.36 8.64
CA LEU A 508 -38.10 -13.10 7.23
C LEU A 508 -39.55 -12.62 7.05
N ARG A 509 -40.29 -12.42 8.15
CA ARG A 509 -41.65 -11.86 8.15
C ARG A 509 -41.63 -10.49 8.81
N GLY A 510 -41.99 -9.46 8.05
CA GLY A 510 -42.16 -8.08 8.51
C GLY A 510 -43.38 -7.88 9.41
N ALA A 511 -43.75 -6.62 9.67
CA ALA A 511 -44.73 -6.23 10.68
C ALA A 511 -46.11 -6.92 10.59
N GLN A 512 -46.55 -7.29 9.39
CA GLN A 512 -47.83 -7.97 9.16
C GLN A 512 -47.72 -9.50 9.09
N GLY A 513 -46.52 -10.07 9.27
CA GLY A 513 -46.27 -11.51 9.21
C GLY A 513 -46.23 -12.12 7.79
N LYS A 514 -46.47 -11.31 6.75
CA LYS A 514 -46.71 -11.77 5.37
C LYS A 514 -45.73 -11.24 4.32
N THR A 515 -45.09 -10.11 4.57
CA THR A 515 -44.14 -9.48 3.65
C THR A 515 -42.72 -9.68 4.14
N SER A 516 -41.75 -9.86 3.25
CA SER A 516 -40.35 -9.88 3.65
C SER A 516 -39.89 -8.48 4.04
N PRO A 517 -39.09 -8.35 5.11
CA PRO A 517 -38.45 -7.08 5.48
C PRO A 517 -37.17 -6.80 4.68
N VAL A 518 -36.75 -7.73 3.81
CA VAL A 518 -35.55 -7.60 2.99
C VAL A 518 -35.78 -6.56 1.90
N TYR A 519 -34.83 -5.65 1.74
CA TYR A 519 -34.85 -4.60 0.71
C TYR A 519 -33.51 -4.52 -0.01
N GLN A 520 -33.52 -4.00 -1.22
CA GLN A 520 -32.30 -3.81 -2.01
C GLN A 520 -31.53 -2.57 -1.51
N ARG A 521 -30.21 -2.69 -1.34
CA ARG A 521 -29.29 -1.56 -1.29
C ARG A 521 -29.05 -1.09 -2.74
N VAL A 522 -29.89 -0.16 -3.19
CA VAL A 522 -29.95 0.25 -4.60
C VAL A 522 -28.58 0.71 -5.10
N GLY A 523 -28.11 0.14 -6.21
CA GLY A 523 -26.85 0.48 -6.87
C GLY A 523 -25.58 0.01 -6.14
N LYS A 524 -25.72 -0.81 -5.10
CA LYS A 524 -24.60 -1.33 -4.29
C LYS A 524 -24.35 -2.81 -4.56
N SER A 525 -23.08 -3.21 -4.48
CA SER A 525 -22.66 -4.61 -4.42
C SER A 525 -21.46 -4.74 -3.48
N VAL A 526 -21.37 -5.86 -2.77
CA VAL A 526 -20.19 -6.24 -1.99
C VAL A 526 -19.05 -6.60 -2.94
N LYS A 527 -17.80 -6.38 -2.52
CA LYS A 527 -16.62 -6.95 -3.20
C LYS A 527 -16.56 -8.45 -2.96
N PHE A 528 -16.69 -9.23 -4.03
CA PHE A 528 -16.56 -10.68 -3.98
C PHE A 528 -15.98 -11.24 -5.27
N PHE A 529 -15.60 -12.51 -5.22
CA PHE A 529 -15.32 -13.35 -6.38
C PHE A 529 -15.68 -14.81 -6.10
N ALA A 530 -15.97 -15.57 -7.15
CA ALA A 530 -16.36 -16.98 -7.12
C ALA A 530 -15.47 -17.81 -8.04
N THR A 531 -14.92 -18.91 -7.51
CA THR A 531 -14.07 -19.85 -8.27
C THR A 531 -14.85 -21.07 -8.73
N TYR A 532 -14.44 -21.62 -9.87
CA TYR A 532 -15.06 -22.76 -10.53
C TYR A 532 -14.01 -23.84 -10.82
N ALA A 533 -14.43 -25.10 -10.78
CA ALA A 533 -13.60 -26.28 -11.05
C ALA A 533 -13.39 -26.57 -12.54
#